data_AF-A0A920A8S8-F1
#
_entry.id   AF-A0A920A8S8-F1
#
_cell.length_a   1.000
_cell.length_b   1.000
_cell.length_c   1.000
_cell.angle_alpha   90.00
_cell.angle_beta   90.00
_cell.angle_gamma   90.00
#
_symmetry.space_group_name_H-M   'P 1'
#
loop_
_entity.id
_entity.type
_entity.pdbx_description
1 polymer ?
#
loop_
_entity_poly.entity_id
_entity_poly.type
_entity_poly.pdbx_seq_one_letter_code
_entity_poly.pdbx_strand_id
1 'polypeptide(L)' 'MVCYETLTEQIKEVLAGGHIDLVEVLAENIATRLLADPRIIWLRIRLEKPEAIAEAAGVGVEIERLSRRTAVISQGETT' A
#
# COMPACT_ATOMS: atom_id res chain seq x y z
N MET A 1 -16.59 8.04 2.43
CA MET A 1 -15.76 7.64 3.59
C MET A 1 -15.07 6.32 3.26
N VAL A 2 -13.84 6.09 3.73
CA VAL A 2 -13.13 4.81 3.57
C VAL A 2 -13.43 3.94 4.79
N CYS A 3 -13.87 2.69 4.59
CA CYS A 3 -14.21 1.78 5.68
C CYS A 3 -12.99 0.95 6.09
N TYR A 4 -12.64 0.98 7.38
CA TYR A 4 -11.49 0.22 7.91
C TYR A 4 -11.66 -1.30 7.78
N GLU A 5 -12.89 -1.80 7.82
CA GLU A 5 -13.22 -3.21 7.64
C GLU A 5 -12.82 -3.67 6.24
N THR A 6 -13.26 -2.95 5.21
CA THR A 6 -12.91 -3.22 3.81
C THR A 6 -11.40 -3.12 3.54
N LEU A 7 -10.69 -2.21 4.22
CA LEU A 7 -9.22 -2.15 4.14
C LEU A 7 -8.58 -3.40 4.75
N THR A 8 -9.09 -3.84 5.90
CA THR A 8 -8.57 -5.01 6.62
C THR A 8 -8.80 -6.29 5.83
N GLU A 9 -9.96 -6.45 5.19
CA GLU A 9 -10.25 -7.58 4.31
C GLU A 9 -9.30 -7.62 3.11
N GLN A 10 -9.09 -6.48 2.44
CA GLN A 10 -8.15 -6.40 1.33
C GLN A 10 -6.71 -6.76 1.73
N ILE A 11 -6.27 -6.35 2.92
CA ILE A 11 -4.94 -6.73 3.44
C ILE A 11 -4.87 -8.24 3.66
N LYS A 12 -5.92 -8.84 4.23
CA LYS A 12 -5.99 -10.30 4.44
C LYS A 12 -5.98 -11.07 3.12
N GLU A 13 -6.64 -10.58 2.08
CA GLU A 13 -6.56 -11.18 0.74
C GLU A 13 -5.13 -11.18 0.19
N VAL A 14 -4.41 -10.07 0.34
CA VAL A 14 -3.01 -9.96 -0.10
C VAL A 14 -2.12 -10.95 0.68
N LEU A 15 -2.35 -11.11 1.98
CA LEU A 15 -1.63 -12.07 2.82
C LEU A 15 -1.97 -13.53 2.47
N ALA A 16 -3.21 -13.81 2.09
CA ALA A 16 -3.68 -15.14 1.70
C ALA A 16 -3.14 -15.61 0.34
N GLY A 17 -2.60 -14.69 -0.49
CA GLY A 17 -2.04 -14.99 -1.81
C GLY A 17 -0.83 -15.94 -1.80
N GLY A 18 -0.15 -16.08 -0.66
CA GLY A 18 0.93 -17.05 -0.46
C GLY A 18 2.25 -16.71 -1.17
N HIS A 19 3.36 -17.12 -0.55
CA HIS A 19 4.75 -16.72 -0.84
C HIS A 19 5.01 -15.22 -0.72
N ILE A 20 5.44 -14.83 0.48
CA ILE A 20 5.99 -13.51 0.78
C ILE A 20 7.45 -13.73 1.11
N ASP A 21 8.32 -13.60 0.11
CA ASP A 21 9.77 -13.74 0.30
C ASP A 21 10.36 -12.56 1.08
N LEU A 22 9.82 -11.36 0.87
CA LEU A 22 10.33 -10.10 1.39
C LEU A 22 9.20 -9.22 1.93
N VAL A 23 9.43 -8.59 3.08
CA VAL A 23 8.46 -7.67 3.71
C VAL A 23 8.25 -6.42 2.87
N GLU A 24 9.25 -6.05 2.08
CA GLU A 24 9.21 -4.98 1.10
C GLU A 24 8.18 -5.26 -0.01
N VAL A 25 8.16 -6.48 -0.53
CA VAL A 25 7.21 -6.90 -1.58
C VAL A 25 5.78 -6.93 -1.02
N LEU A 26 5.62 -7.41 0.21
CA LEU A 26 4.32 -7.37 0.89
C LEU A 26 3.81 -5.93 1.06
N ALA A 27 4.66 -5.01 1.53
CA ALA A 27 4.29 -3.62 1.72
C ALA A 27 3.84 -2.99 0.39
N GLU A 28 4.58 -3.23 -0.69
CA GLU A 28 4.27 -2.69 -2.02
C GLU A 28 2.95 -3.27 -2.57
N ASN A 29 2.69 -4.56 -2.37
CA ASN A 29 1.45 -5.22 -2.80
C ASN A 29 0.23 -4.65 -2.05
N ILE A 30 0.34 -4.45 -0.73
CA ILE A 30 -0.71 -3.81 0.06
C ILE A 30 -0.93 -2.37 -0.44
N ALA A 31 0.14 -1.60 -0.61
CA ALA A 31 0.04 -0.22 -1.08
C ALA A 31 -0.69 -0.11 -2.43
N THR A 32 -0.32 -0.98 -3.37
CA THR A 32 -0.92 -1.03 -4.72
C THR A 32 -2.40 -1.39 -4.66
N ARG A 33 -2.77 -2.37 -3.83
CA ARG A 33 -4.17 -2.80 -3.66
C ARG A 33 -5.02 -1.69 -3.05
N LEU A 34 -4.52 -1.02 -2.02
CA LEU A 34 -5.27 0.05 -1.35
C LEU A 34 -5.38 1.31 -2.20
N LEU A 35 -4.31 1.72 -2.90
CA LEU A 35 -4.33 2.89 -3.79
C LEU A 35 -5.21 2.72 -5.04
N ALA A 36 -5.68 1.50 -5.33
CA ALA A 36 -6.70 1.29 -6.35
C ALA A 36 -8.03 1.97 -5.99
N ASP A 37 -8.30 2.21 -4.69
CA ASP A 37 -9.45 3.01 -4.29
C ASP A 37 -9.16 4.51 -4.54
N PRO A 38 -9.90 5.18 -5.44
CA PRO A 38 -9.68 6.58 -5.81
C PRO A 38 -9.91 7.56 -4.64
N ARG A 39 -10.50 7.10 -3.54
CA ARG A 39 -10.69 7.89 -2.31
C ARG A 39 -9.40 8.00 -1.50
N ILE A 40 -8.42 7.15 -1.73
CA ILE A 40 -7.14 7.14 -1.01
C ILE A 40 -6.12 8.00 -1.77
N ILE A 41 -5.76 9.13 -1.17
CA ILE A 41 -4.84 10.12 -1.77
C ILE A 41 -3.40 9.88 -1.31
N TRP A 42 -3.24 9.46 -0.06
CA TRP A 42 -1.96 9.12 0.55
C TRP A 42 -2.16 7.96 1.52
N LEU A 43 -1.16 7.09 1.61
CA LEU A 43 -1.08 6.05 2.62
C LEU A 43 0.34 5.90 3.14
N ARG A 44 0.45 5.41 4.38
CA ARG A 44 1.70 4.98 5.00
C ARG A 44 1.50 3.58 5.58
N ILE A 45 2.37 2.66 5.20
CA ILE A 45 2.34 1.27 5.65
C ILE A 45 3.65 0.99 6.36
N ARG A 46 3.56 0.50 7.59
CA ARG A 46 4.69 0.02 8.39
C ARG A 46 4.49 -1.46 8.65
N LEU A 47 5.46 -2.26 8.23
CA LEU A 47 5.51 -3.68 8.50
C LEU A 47 6.73 -3.98 9.35
N GLU A 48 6.55 -4.74 10.42
CA GLU A 48 7.61 -5.12 11.34
C GLU A 48 7.69 -6.65 11.41
N LYS A 49 8.91 -7.18 11.33
CA LYS A 49 9.23 -8.57 11.57
C LYS A 49 10.03 -8.64 12.87
N PRO A 50 9.34 -8.73 14.03
CA PRO A 50 9.98 -8.63 15.35
C PRO A 50 11.04 -9.72 15.60
N GLU A 51 10.90 -10.89 14.98
CA GLU A 51 11.82 -12.03 15.17
C GLU A 51 12.84 -12.22 14.03
N ALA A 52 13.01 -11.24 13.12
CA ALA A 52 13.91 -11.46 11.98
C ALA A 52 15.40 -11.45 12.36
N ILE A 53 15.77 -10.71 13.41
CA ILE A 53 17.16 -10.57 13.86
C ILE A 53 17.17 -10.65 15.39
N ALA A 54 17.84 -11.66 15.95
CA ALA A 54 17.90 -11.89 17.40
C ALA A 54 18.56 -10.74 18.19
N GLU A 55 19.37 -9.92 17.51
CA GLU A 55 20.13 -8.79 18.08
C GLU A 55 19.45 -7.42 17.91
N ALA A 56 18.28 -7.36 17.25
CA ALA A 56 17.51 -6.13 17.07
C ALA A 56 16.13 -6.23 17.74
N ALA A 57 15.60 -5.13 18.26
CA ALA A 57 14.24 -5.09 18.84
C ALA A 57 13.13 -5.36 17.79
N GLY A 58 13.50 -5.37 16.51
CA GLY A 58 12.65 -5.65 15.37
C GLY A 58 13.25 -4.99 14.13
N VAL A 59 13.10 -5.63 12.97
CA VAL A 59 13.40 -5.01 11.67
C VAL A 59 12.16 -5.02 10.80
N GLY A 60 12.01 -3.99 9.99
CA GLY A 60 10.79 -3.76 9.24
C GLY A 60 11.01 -2.78 8.09
N VAL A 61 9.95 -2.54 7.34
CA VAL A 61 9.92 -1.53 6.28
C VAL A 61 8.77 -0.56 6.55
N GLU A 62 9.02 0.72 6.32
CA GLU A 62 7.99 1.74 6.27
C GLU A 62 8.00 2.37 4.87
N ILE A 63 6.84 2.42 4.24
CA ILE A 63 6.67 3.05 2.93
C ILE A 63 5.55 4.08 2.97
N GLU A 64 5.73 5.14 2.21
CA GLU A 64 4.72 6.16 1.95
C GLU A 64 4.45 6.24 0.46
N ARG A 65 3.18 6.39 0.09
CA ARG A 65 2.76 6.50 -1.31
C ARG A 65 1.67 7.55 -1.46
N LEU A 66 1.77 8.30 -2.54
CA LEU A 66 0.75 9.23 -3.00
C LEU A 66 0.09 8.70 -4.27
N SER A 67 -1.22 8.84 -4.33
CA SER A 67 -1.98 8.61 -5.55
C SER A 67 -1.63 9.70 -6.57
N ARG A 68 -0.83 9.36 -7.59
CA ARG A 68 -0.45 10.28 -8.64
C ARG A 68 -1.60 10.37 -9.64
N ARG A 69 -2.58 11.22 -9.35
CA ARG A 69 -3.62 11.55 -10.32
C ARG A 69 -3.02 12.46 -11.39
N THR A 70 -2.74 11.90 -12.56
CA THR A 70 -2.45 12.68 -13.77
C THR A 70 -3.66 13.56 -14.06
N ALA A 71 -3.48 14.88 -13.99
CA ALA A 71 -4.47 15.83 -14.49
C ALA A 71 -4.52 15.68 -16.01
N VAL A 72 -5.65 15.21 -16.54
CA VAL A 72 -5.92 15.29 -17.97
C VAL A 72 -6.18 16.77 -18.28
N ILE A 73 -5.17 17.45 -18.81
CA ILE A 73 -5.35 18.77 -19.41
C ILE A 73 -6.08 18.56 -20.74
N SER A 74 -7.39 18.74 -20.71
CA SER A 74 -8.23 18.92 -21.89
C SER A 74 -7.72 20.15 -22.64
N GLN A 75 -6.94 19.95 -23.70
CA GLN A 75 -6.67 20.98 -24.71
C GLN A 75 -8.01 21.33 -25.36
N GLY A 76 -8.50 22.54 -25.08
CA GLY A 76 -9.74 23.05 -25.61
C GLY A 76 -9.69 23.20 -27.12
N GLU A 77 -10.76 22.76 -27.78
CA GLU A 77 -11.11 23.08 -29.15
C GLU A 77 -10.95 24.59 -29.41
N THR A 78 -10.15 24.93 -30.42
CA THR A 78 -10.22 26.24 -31.08
C THR A 78 -10.69 25.95 -32.50
N THR A 79 -11.97 26.26 -32.77
CA THR A 79 -12.51 26.46 -34.12
C THR A 79 -13.00 27.89 -34.21
#